data_AF-A0A841U1I4-F1
#
_entry.id   AF-A0A841U1I4-F1
#
_cell.length_a   1.000
_cell.length_b   1.000
_cell.length_c   1.000
_cell.angle_alpha   90.00
_cell.angle_beta   90.00
_cell.angle_gamma   90.00
#
_symmetry.space_group_name_H-M   'P 1'
#
loop_
_entity.id
_entity.type
_entity.pdbx_description
1 polymer ?
#
loop_
_entity_poly.entity_id
_entity_poly.type
_entity_poly.pdbx_seq_one_letter_code
_entity_poly.pdbx_strand_id
1 'polypeptide(L)'
;MKLTRESIISMEPGRELDALVAANVFGWHYGTYHPELRHYSTDISAAWEVEEKMDTDELFWRYTNHVKKILLQQREDGVNEYHLMHAPADVRCKAALLAKLEADEE
;
A
#
# COMPACT_ATOMS: atom_id res chain seq x y z
N MET A 1 7.34 -15.10 -10.88
CA MET A 1 7.87 -13.73 -10.84
C MET A 1 7.73 -13.26 -9.41
N LYS A 2 8.83 -13.04 -8.67
CA LYS A 2 8.72 -12.60 -7.26
C LYS A 2 8.45 -11.10 -7.28
N LEU A 3 7.34 -10.66 -6.70
CA LEU A 3 7.01 -9.25 -6.58
C LEU A 3 8.09 -8.61 -5.68
N THR A 4 8.86 -7.66 -6.21
CA THR A 4 9.98 -7.05 -5.47
C THR A 4 9.54 -5.75 -4.80
N ARG A 5 10.22 -5.39 -3.71
CA ARG A 5 9.98 -4.13 -3.01
C ARG A 5 10.11 -2.94 -3.96
N GLU A 6 11.18 -2.91 -4.73
CA GLU A 6 11.51 -1.82 -5.66
C GLU A 6 10.44 -1.73 -6.74
N SER A 7 9.99 -2.86 -7.29
CA SER A 7 8.90 -2.85 -8.26
C SER A 7 7.62 -2.25 -7.68
N ILE A 8 7.21 -2.61 -6.46
CA ILE A 8 5.98 -2.09 -5.84
C ILE A 8 6.06 -0.57 -5.64
N ILE A 9 7.20 -0.08 -5.14
CA ILE A 9 7.37 1.36 -4.87
C ILE A 9 7.30 2.16 -6.17
N SER A 10 7.90 1.65 -7.24
CA SER A 10 7.92 2.28 -8.57
C SER A 10 6.66 2.04 -9.40
N MET A 11 5.68 1.26 -8.94
CA MET A 11 4.42 1.08 -9.67
C MET A 11 3.62 2.39 -9.70
N GLU A 12 3.12 2.71 -10.89
CA GLU A 12 2.11 3.76 -11.04
C GLU A 12 0.80 3.33 -10.35
N PRO A 13 0.05 4.27 -9.74
CA PRO A 13 -1.28 3.97 -9.25
C PRO A 13 -2.21 3.55 -10.40
N GLY A 14 -3.05 2.55 -10.13
CA GLY A 14 -3.99 2.01 -11.10
C GLY A 14 -4.30 0.54 -10.89
N ARG A 15 -4.93 -0.06 -11.90
CA ARG A 15 -5.59 -1.36 -11.81
C ARG A 15 -4.66 -2.52 -11.44
N GLU A 16 -3.40 -2.45 -11.83
CA GLU A 16 -2.41 -3.47 -11.47
C GLU A 16 -2.08 -3.42 -9.98
N LEU A 17 -1.79 -2.23 -9.44
CA LEU A 17 -1.55 -2.04 -8.01
C LEU A 17 -2.80 -2.38 -7.19
N ASP A 18 -3.97 -1.95 -7.66
CA ASP A 18 -5.26 -2.25 -7.02
C ASP A 18 -5.49 -3.77 -6.92
N ALA A 19 -5.23 -4.51 -8.00
CA ALA A 19 -5.39 -5.97 -8.01
C ALA A 19 -4.41 -6.66 -7.04
N LEU A 20 -3.17 -6.16 -6.93
CA LEU A 20 -2.21 -6.66 -5.95
C LEU A 20 -2.64 -6.39 -4.51
N VAL A 21 -3.17 -5.20 -4.25
CA VAL A 21 -3.74 -4.85 -2.93
C VAL A 21 -4.92 -5.76 -2.61
N ALA A 22 -5.86 -5.94 -3.53
CA ALA A 22 -6.99 -6.86 -3.36
C ALA A 22 -6.53 -8.27 -3.00
N ALA A 23 -5.54 -8.80 -3.74
CA ALA A 23 -5.06 -10.16 -3.55
C ALA A 23 -4.32 -10.36 -2.21
N ASN A 24 -3.41 -9.46 -1.84
CA ASN A 24 -2.50 -9.68 -0.71
C ASN A 24 -3.00 -9.05 0.60
N VAL A 25 -3.80 -7.99 0.54
CA VAL A 25 -4.35 -7.33 1.74
C VAL A 25 -5.71 -7.92 2.11
N PHE A 26 -6.56 -8.21 1.12
CA PHE A 26 -7.92 -8.71 1.34
C PHE A 26 -8.11 -10.21 1.01
N GLY A 27 -7.17 -10.85 0.33
CA GLY A 27 -7.33 -12.24 -0.14
C GLY A 27 -8.28 -12.37 -1.33
N TRP A 28 -8.52 -11.29 -2.08
CA TRP A 28 -9.45 -11.26 -3.21
C TRP A 28 -8.70 -11.32 -4.54
N HIS A 29 -8.89 -12.42 -5.27
CA HIS A 29 -8.21 -12.65 -6.56
C HIS A 29 -9.02 -12.11 -7.73
N TYR A 30 -9.07 -10.78 -7.84
CA TYR A 30 -9.66 -10.10 -8.99
C TYR A 30 -8.67 -9.93 -10.13
N GLY A 31 -9.16 -10.07 -11.37
CA GLY A 31 -8.43 -9.58 -12.55
C GLY A 31 -8.45 -8.05 -12.60
N THR A 32 -7.48 -7.44 -13.31
CA THR A 32 -7.37 -5.98 -13.45
C THR A 32 -8.62 -5.32 -14.07
N TYR A 33 -9.40 -6.07 -14.84
CA TYR A 33 -10.66 -5.62 -15.45
C TYR A 33 -11.91 -6.02 -14.67
N HIS A 34 -11.78 -6.58 -13.46
CA HIS A 34 -12.93 -6.99 -12.67
C HIS A 34 -13.76 -5.76 -12.25
N PRO A 35 -15.09 -5.77 -12.45
CA PRO A 35 -15.94 -4.60 -12.19
C PRO A 35 -15.99 -4.23 -10.71
N GLU A 36 -15.82 -5.19 -9.81
CA GLU A 36 -15.84 -4.94 -8.35
C GLU A 36 -14.47 -4.62 -7.76
N LEU A 37 -13.39 -4.66 -8.57
CA LEU A 37 -12.08 -4.27 -8.08
C LEU A 37 -12.09 -2.76 -7.82
N ARG A 38 -11.89 -2.37 -6.57
CA ARG A 38 -11.89 -0.97 -6.13
C ARG A 38 -10.62 -0.25 -6.57
N HIS A 39 -10.70 1.07 -6.64
CA HIS A 39 -9.62 1.96 -7.03
C HIS A 39 -8.73 2.34 -5.85
N TYR A 40 -8.20 1.35 -5.12
CA TYR A 40 -7.46 1.56 -3.86
C TYR A 40 -6.33 2.59 -3.97
N SER A 41 -5.55 2.53 -5.04
CA SER A 41 -4.38 3.38 -5.23
C SER A 41 -4.68 4.80 -5.72
N THR A 42 -5.90 5.07 -6.19
CA THR A 42 -6.30 6.41 -6.70
C THR A 42 -7.45 7.05 -5.94
N ASP A 43 -8.20 6.28 -5.14
CA ASP A 43 -9.29 6.76 -4.30
C ASP A 43 -8.88 6.68 -2.82
N ILE A 44 -8.75 7.84 -2.18
CA ILE A 44 -8.36 7.92 -0.77
C ILE A 44 -9.36 7.24 0.16
N SER A 45 -10.66 7.24 -0.18
CA SER A 45 -11.67 6.54 0.62
C SER A 45 -11.46 5.04 0.58
N ALA A 46 -11.14 4.48 -0.59
CA ALA A 46 -10.79 3.06 -0.72
C ALA A 46 -9.45 2.73 -0.05
N ALA A 47 -8.46 3.63 -0.09
CA ALA A 47 -7.18 3.44 0.59
C ALA A 47 -7.32 3.32 2.11
N TRP A 48 -8.30 3.97 2.73
CA TRP A 48 -8.57 3.79 4.16
C TRP A 48 -9.01 2.36 4.50
N GLU A 49 -9.78 1.70 3.64
CA GLU A 49 -10.16 0.29 3.84
C GLU A 49 -8.93 -0.65 3.82
N VAL A 50 -7.88 -0.27 3.09
CA VAL A 50 -6.59 -1.00 3.08
C VAL A 50 -5.89 -0.83 4.42
N GLU A 51 -5.89 0.38 4.97
CA GLU A 51 -5.25 0.69 6.25
C GLU A 51 -5.95 0.01 7.42
N GLU A 52 -7.27 -0.11 7.38
CA GLU A 52 -8.05 -0.87 8.37
C GLU A 52 -7.66 -2.36 8.45
N LYS A 53 -7.00 -2.91 7.42
CA LYS A 53 -6.47 -4.29 7.43
C LYS A 53 -5.09 -4.42 8.06
N MET A 54 -4.48 -3.31 8.48
CA MET A 54 -3.25 -3.29 9.28
C MET A 54 -3.63 -3.32 10.76
N ASP A 55 -4.34 -4.37 11.18
CA ASP A 55 -5.12 -4.46 12.42
C ASP A 55 -4.37 -5.01 13.64
N THR A 56 -3.09 -5.36 13.47
CA THR A 56 -2.21 -5.77 14.57
C THR A 56 -1.11 -4.73 14.79
N ASP A 57 -0.63 -4.59 16.03
CA ASP A 57 0.44 -3.63 16.37
C ASP A 57 1.69 -3.83 15.48
N GLU A 58 2.05 -5.09 15.23
CA GLU A 58 3.20 -5.44 14.40
C GLU A 58 3.00 -5.02 12.94
N LEU A 59 1.85 -5.35 12.36
CA LEU A 59 1.55 -5.03 10.97
C LEU A 59 1.39 -3.51 10.77
N PHE A 60 0.75 -2.84 11.73
CA PHE A 60 0.61 -1.38 11.76
C PHE A 60 1.97 -0.69 11.85
N TRP A 61 2.89 -1.22 12.67
CA TRP A 61 4.26 -0.71 12.75
C TRP A 61 5.04 -0.89 11.44
N ARG A 62 4.93 -2.05 10.78
CA ARG A 62 5.52 -2.28 9.45
C ARG A 62 4.96 -1.32 8.41
N TYR A 63 3.63 -1.18 8.38
CA TYR A 63 2.92 -0.27 7.48
C TYR A 63 3.39 1.18 7.62
N THR A 64 3.34 1.75 8.83
CA THR A 64 3.72 3.14 9.10
C THR A 64 5.19 3.42 8.77
N ASN A 65 6.09 2.44 9.00
CA ASN A 65 7.48 2.51 8.57
C ASN A 65 7.63 2.58 7.05
N HIS A 66 6.86 1.78 6.30
CA HIS A 66 6.90 1.84 4.83
C HIS A 66 6.33 3.14 4.28
N VAL A 67 5.23 3.67 4.85
CA VAL A 67 4.71 5.00 4.48
C VAL A 67 5.80 6.04 4.63
N LYS A 68 6.48 6.07 5.78
CA LYS A 68 7.59 7.01 6.03
C LYS A 68 8.73 6.85 5.04
N LYS A 69 9.17 5.61 4.77
CA LYS A 69 10.27 5.32 3.83
C LYS A 69 9.94 5.77 2.41
N ILE A 70 8.73 5.51 1.93
CA ILE A 70 8.30 5.91 0.58
C ILE A 70 8.26 7.44 0.48
N LEU A 71 7.68 8.13 1.47
CA LEU A 71 7.64 9.59 1.46
C LEU A 71 9.02 10.24 1.52
N LEU A 72 9.97 9.65 2.27
CA LEU A 72 11.36 10.12 2.32
C LEU A 72 12.09 9.96 0.98
N GLN A 73 11.68 9.02 0.11
CA GLN A 73 12.24 8.89 -1.23
C GLN A 73 11.69 9.94 -2.20
N GLN A 74 10.49 10.43 -1.95
CA GLN A 74 9.80 11.42 -2.80
C GLN A 74 10.13 12.87 -2.42
N ARG A 75 10.79 13.09 -1.27
CA ARG A 75 10.95 14.42 -0.68
C ARG A 75 12.32 14.63 -0.05
N GLU A 76 12.91 15.79 -0.37
CA GLU A 76 14.23 16.19 0.14
C GLU A 76 14.16 16.91 1.49
N ASP A 77 13.04 17.57 1.81
CA ASP A 77 12.84 18.38 3.02
C ASP A 77 12.44 17.55 4.27
N GLY A 78 12.44 16.23 4.14
CA GLY A 78 12.10 15.29 5.18
C GLY A 78 10.60 14.99 5.32
N VAL A 79 10.26 14.19 6.32
CA VAL A 79 8.89 13.74 6.59
C VAL A 79 8.55 14.01 8.05
N ASN A 80 7.47 14.78 8.25
CA ASN A 80 6.87 15.03 9.57
C ASN A 80 5.48 14.36 9.66
N GLU A 81 4.83 14.47 10.82
CA GLU A 81 3.53 13.86 11.10
C GLU A 81 2.42 14.28 10.13
N TYR A 82 2.39 15.54 9.70
CA TYR A 82 1.39 16.03 8.75
C TYR A 82 1.44 15.23 7.43
N HIS A 83 2.64 14.93 6.95
CA HIS A 83 2.83 14.18 5.71
C HIS A 83 2.47 12.71 5.83
N LEU A 84 2.69 12.11 7.00
CA LEU A 84 2.24 10.74 7.28
C LEU A 84 0.71 10.67 7.28
N MET A 85 0.06 11.60 7.99
CA MET A 85 -1.41 11.66 8.06
C MET A 85 -2.07 11.98 6.72
N HIS A 86 -1.38 12.71 5.84
CA HIS A 86 -1.86 13.09 4.50
C HIS A 86 -1.17 12.29 3.39
N ALA A 87 -0.65 11.09 3.71
CA ALA A 87 -0.06 10.22 2.70
C ALA A 87 -1.07 9.94 1.56
N PRO A 88 -0.65 10.08 0.30
CA PRO A 88 -1.49 9.75 -0.86
C PRO A 88 -1.98 8.30 -0.86
N ALA A 89 -3.08 8.04 -1.57
CA ALA A 89 -3.70 6.73 -1.67
C ALA A 89 -2.73 5.63 -2.15
N ASP A 90 -1.90 5.93 -3.14
CA ASP A 90 -0.93 5.00 -3.69
C ASP A 90 0.18 4.66 -2.68
N VAL A 91 0.68 5.65 -1.93
CA VAL A 91 1.67 5.45 -0.86
C VAL A 91 1.12 4.52 0.22
N ARG A 92 -0.12 4.73 0.65
CA ARG A 92 -0.79 3.84 1.62
C ARG A 92 -0.90 2.42 1.09
N CYS A 93 -1.37 2.27 -0.15
CA CYS A 93 -1.49 0.97 -0.79
C CYS A 93 -0.15 0.22 -0.93
N LYS A 94 0.89 0.92 -1.40
CA LYS A 94 2.24 0.37 -1.53
C LYS A 94 2.79 -0.06 -0.17
N ALA A 95 2.64 0.79 0.85
CA ALA A 95 3.10 0.49 2.20
C ALA A 95 2.38 -0.72 2.82
N ALA A 96 1.07 -0.80 2.67
CA ALA A 96 0.28 -1.92 3.18
C ALA A 96 0.61 -3.24 2.48
N LEU A 97 0.79 -3.19 1.16
CA LEU A 97 1.21 -4.35 0.36
C LEU A 97 2.58 -4.87 0.82
N LEU A 98 3.56 -3.97 0.99
CA LEU A 98 4.88 -4.34 1.50
C LEU A 98 4.81 -4.94 2.90
N ALA A 99 4.02 -4.36 3.79
CA ALA A 99 3.86 -4.84 5.15
C ALA A 99 3.29 -6.26 5.20
N LYS A 100 2.28 -6.56 4.38
CA LYS A 100 1.70 -7.91 4.26
C LYS A 100 2.68 -8.93 3.69
N LEU A 101 3.37 -8.58 2.60
CA LEU A 101 4.35 -9.48 1.98
C LEU A 101 5.50 -9.83 2.91
N GLU A 102 5.99 -8.86 3.71
CA GLU A 102 7.00 -9.12 4.73
C GLU A 102 6.48 -9.96 5.89
N ALA A 103 5.19 -9.85 6.25
CA ALA A 103 4.56 -10.67 7.29
C ALA A 103 4.31 -12.13 6.85
N ASP A 104 4.04 -12.36 5.56
CA ASP A 104 3.79 -13.71 5.03
C ASP A 104 5.09 -14.49 4.73
N GLU A 105 6.25 -13.83 4.71
CA GLU A 105 7.57 -14.45 4.50
C GLU A 105 8.22 -15.00 5.79
N GLU A 106 7.64 -14.74 6.97
CA GLU A 106 8.12 -15.19 8.29
C GLU A 106 7.39 -16.44 8.81
#